data_AF-A0A2V8UTG0-F1
#
_entry.id   AF-A0A2V8UTG0-F1
#
_cell.length_a   1.000
_cell.length_b   1.000
_cell.length_c   1.000
_cell.angle_alpha   90.00
_cell.angle_beta   90.00
_cell.angle_gamma   90.00
#
_symmetry.space_group_name_H-M   'P 1'
#
loop_
_entity.id
_entity.type
_entity.pdbx_description
1 polymer ?
#
loop_
_entity_poly.entity_id
_entity_poly.type
_entity_poly.pdbx_seq_one_letter_code
_entity_poly.pdbx_strand_id
1 'polypeptide(L)' 'LKVNGNSALITTLASKSALTGGPETDALLTINRPDGLFYMVFIAPASEFKDLEDVYNSIVQSVRFK' A
#
# COMPACT_ATOMS: atom_id res chain seq x y z
N LEU A 1 -9.36 -5.79 -6.49
CA LEU A 1 -8.20 -5.17 -7.18
C LEU A 1 -7.38 -6.27 -7.84
N LYS A 2 -6.76 -6.02 -9.00
CA LYS A 2 -5.76 -6.92 -9.59
C LYS A 2 -4.44 -6.20 -9.78
N VAL A 3 -3.33 -6.86 -9.44
CA VAL A 3 -1.97 -6.33 -9.62
C VAL A 3 -1.15 -7.37 -10.37
N ASN A 4 -0.64 -7.00 -11.55
CA ASN A 4 0.07 -7.90 -12.44
C ASN A 4 -0.67 -9.25 -12.64
N GLY A 5 -1.99 -9.18 -12.86
CA GLY A 5 -2.87 -10.36 -13.07
C GLY A 5 -3.34 -11.08 -11.81
N ASN A 6 -2.72 -10.84 -10.65
CA ASN A 6 -3.01 -11.52 -9.39
C ASN A 6 -4.07 -10.76 -8.57
N SER A 7 -4.92 -11.49 -7.84
CA SER A 7 -5.88 -10.89 -6.92
C SER A 7 -5.17 -10.20 -5.76
N ALA A 8 -5.62 -8.99 -5.44
CA ALA A 8 -5.03 -8.18 -4.40
C ALA A 8 -6.10 -7.63 -3.44
N LEU A 9 -5.71 -7.48 -2.18
CA LEU A 9 -6.45 -6.84 -1.10
C LEU A 9 -5.69 -5.62 -0.62
N ILE A 10 -6.38 -4.50 -0.42
CA ILE A 10 -5.82 -3.33 0.27
C ILE A 10 -6.58 -3.17 1.58
N THR A 11 -5.83 -3.04 2.67
CA THR A 11 -6.36 -2.71 4.00
C THR A 11 -5.76 -1.39 4.45
N THR A 12 -6.61 -0.42 4.76
CA THR A 12 -6.18 0.88 5.32
C THR A 12 -6.22 0.81 6.84
N LEU A 13 -5.16 1.27 7.48
CA LEU A 13 -4.97 1.33 8.93
C LEU A 13 -4.65 2.78 9.31
N ALA A 14 -5.03 3.17 10.53
CA ALA A 14 -4.72 4.48 11.07
C ALA A 14 -4.00 4.32 12.41
N SER A 15 -2.92 5.07 12.60
CA SER A 15 -2.06 4.97 13.77
C SER A 15 -1.41 6.32 14.07
N LYS A 16 -0.65 6.37 15.17
CA LYS A 16 0.19 7.52 15.53
C LYS A 16 1.60 7.25 15.05
N SER A 17 2.14 8.14 14.23
CA SER A 17 3.48 8.01 13.68
C SER A 17 4.55 8.01 14.76
N ALA A 18 5.43 7.02 14.73
CA ALA A 18 6.60 6.98 15.60
C ALA A 18 7.64 8.06 15.24
N LEU A 19 7.62 8.57 14.00
CA LEU A 19 8.58 9.55 13.51
C LEU A 19 8.17 10.99 13.88
N THR A 20 6.91 11.35 13.62
CA THR A 20 6.42 12.73 13.81
C THR A 20 5.54 12.90 15.04
N GLY A 21 5.04 11.80 15.61
CA GLY A 21 4.02 11.82 16.67
C GLY A 21 2.63 12.26 16.18
N GLY A 22 2.46 12.60 14.91
CA GLY A 22 1.17 12.95 14.30
C GLY A 22 0.38 11.73 13.80
N PRO A 23 -0.87 11.90 13.34
CA PRO A 23 -1.63 10.81 12.74
C PRO A 23 -1.01 10.39 11.40
N GLU A 24 -0.86 9.09 11.19
CA GLU A 24 -0.47 8.51 9.91
C GLU A 24 -1.53 7.54 9.39
N THR A 25 -1.50 7.32 8.09
CA THR A 25 -2.33 6.32 7.41
C THR A 25 -1.40 5.33 6.72
N ASP A 26 -1.67 4.05 6.96
CA ASP A 26 -0.98 2.94 6.32
C ASP A 26 -1.95 2.24 5.36
N ALA A 27 -1.54 1.98 4.13
CA ALA A 27 -2.24 1.06 3.24
C ALA A 27 -1.40 -0.18 3.00
N LEU A 28 -1.89 -1.32 3.51
CA LEU A 28 -1.31 -2.64 3.32
C LEU A 28 -1.92 -3.28 2.06
N LEU A 29 -1.15 -3.32 0.99
CA LEU A 29 -1.45 -4.12 -0.20
C LEU A 29 -0.94 -5.55 0.03
N THR A 30 -1.83 -6.52 -0.11
CA THR A 30 -1.54 -7.95 0.00
C THR A 30 -1.91 -8.67 -1.29
N ILE A 31 -0.99 -9.47 -1.83
CA ILE A 31 -1.16 -10.26 -3.06
C ILE A 31 -0.80 -11.70 -2.75
N ASN A 32 -1.80 -12.58 -2.78
CA ASN A 32 -1.57 -14.01 -2.63
C ASN A 32 -1.10 -14.60 -3.97
N ARG A 33 0.01 -15.34 -3.96
CA ARG A 33 0.61 -15.98 -5.15
C ARG A 33 0.87 -17.47 -4.89
N PRO A 34 1.00 -18.30 -5.94
CA PRO A 34 1.38 -19.70 -5.78
C PRO A 34 2.69 -19.90 -5.01
N ASP A 35 3.66 -19.01 -5.21
CA ASP A 35 5.00 -19.11 -4.61
C ASP A 35 5.11 -18.44 -3.22
N GLY A 36 4.01 -17.85 -2.72
CA GLY A 36 3.98 -17.20 -1.42
C GLY A 36 3.16 -15.92 -1.37
N LEU A 37 3.38 -15.12 -0.32
CA LEU A 37 2.68 -13.87 -0.09
C LEU A 37 3.58 -12.68 -0.44
N PHE A 38 3.11 -11.80 -1.32
CA PHE A 38 3.72 -10.49 -1.51
C PHE A 38 2.89 -9.44 -0.75
N TYR A 39 3.56 -8.55 -0.02
CA TYR A 39 2.92 -7.40 0.59
C TYR A 39 3.75 -6.13 0.40
N MET A 40 3.06 -4.99 0.36
CA MET A 40 3.64 -3.65 0.30
C MET A 40 2.85 -2.72 1.21
N VAL A 41 3.55 -1.84 1.93
CA VAL A 41 2.92 -0.87 2.83
C VAL A 41 3.24 0.53 2.34
N PHE A 42 2.20 1.32 2.09
CA PHE A 42 2.32 2.77 1.87
C PHE A 42 2.01 3.48 3.16
N ILE A 43 2.89 4.38 3.60
CA ILE A 43 2.76 5.12 4.86
C ILE A 43 2.96 6.60 4.57
N ALA A 44 2.03 7.45 5.04
CA ALA A 44 2.17 8.90 4.96
C ALA A 44 1.40 9.59 6.10
N PRO A 45 1.72 10.87 6.42
CA PRO A 45 0.86 11.68 7.28
C PRO A 45 -0.58 11.65 6.78
N ALA A 46 -1.54 11.53 7.70
CA ALA A 46 -2.95 11.37 7.33
C ALA A 46 -3.49 12.53 6.46
N SER A 47 -2.92 13.74 6.62
CA SER A 47 -3.25 14.92 5.81
C SER A 47 -2.80 14.84 4.35
N GLU A 48 -1.74 14.06 4.07
CA GLU A 48 -1.11 13.98 2.74
C GLU A 48 -1.46 12.68 2.01
N PHE A 49 -1.95 11.68 2.73
CA PHE A 49 -2.15 10.33 2.19
C PHE A 49 -3.03 10.32 0.93
N LYS A 50 -4.11 11.10 0.91
CA LYS A 50 -5.00 11.18 -0.26
C LYS A 50 -4.35 11.86 -1.46
N ASP A 51 -3.52 12.86 -1.23
CA ASP A 51 -2.85 13.61 -2.31
C ASP A 51 -1.78 12.78 -3.02
N LEU A 52 -1.33 11.70 -2.37
CA LEU A 52 -0.34 10.75 -2.90
C LEU A 52 -0.96 9.54 -3.62
N GLU A 53 -2.29 9.47 -3.77
CA GLU A 53 -2.99 8.33 -4.37
C GLU A 53 -2.45 7.98 -5.76
N ASP A 54 -2.17 8.97 -6.61
CA ASP A 54 -1.61 8.75 -7.95
C ASP A 54 -0.20 8.15 -7.90
N VAL A 55 0.60 8.54 -6.91
CA VAL A 55 1.95 7.98 -6.70
C VAL A 55 1.86 6.52 -6.28
N TYR A 56 0.97 6.19 -5.34
CA TYR A 56 0.73 4.81 -4.92
C TYR A 56 0.26 3.95 -6.09
N ASN A 57 -0.69 4.44 -6.89
CA ASN A 57 -1.17 3.76 -8.08
C ASN A 57 -0.06 3.50 -9.10
N SER A 58 0.81 4.48 -9.36
CA SER A 58 1.97 4.32 -10.24
C SER A 58 2.93 3.23 -9.74
N ILE A 59 3.22 3.20 -8.43
CA ILE A 59 4.06 2.17 -7.82
C ILE A 59 3.41 0.79 -7.98
N VAL A 60 2.13 0.65 -7.65
CA VAL A 60 1.40 -0.63 -7.78
C VAL A 60 1.38 -1.12 -9.23
N GLN A 61 1.18 -0.22 -10.20
CA GLN A 61 1.21 -0.55 -11.62
C GLN A 61 2.60 -0.95 -12.13
N SER A 62 3.67 -0.57 -11.43
CA SER A 62 5.05 -0.96 -11.77
C SER A 62 5.40 -2.39 -11.34
N VAL A 63 4.64 -2.99 -10.42
CA VAL A 63 4.91 -4.32 -9.88
C VAL A 63 4.85 -5.36 -11.01
N ARG A 64 5.93 -6.14 -11.16
CA ARG A 64 6.02 -7.28 -12.06
C ARG A 64 6.53 -8.47 -11.28
N PHE A 65 5.85 -9.58 -11.41
CA PHE A 65 6.30 -10.83 -10.86
C PHE A 65 6.85 -11.72 -11.97
N LYS A 66 7.86 -12.52 -11.63
CA LYS A 66 8.32 -13.61 -12.48
C LYS A 66 7.40 -14.82 -12.35
#